data_AF-A0A838JYA0-F1
#
_entry.id   AF-A0A838JYA0-F1
#
_cell.length_a   1.000
_cell.length_b   1.000
_cell.length_c   1.000
_cell.angle_alpha   90.00
_cell.angle_beta   90.00
_cell.angle_gamma   90.00
#
_symmetry.space_group_name_H-M   'P 1'
#
loop_
_entity.id
_entity.type
_entity.pdbx_description
1 polymer ?
#
loop_
_entity_poly.entity_id
_entity_poly.type
_entity_poly.pdbx_seq_one_letter_code
_entity_poly.pdbx_strand_id
1 'polypeptide(L)'
;VLARLRAFVQTQEMRGSSYVLEGEVPAARVHELQQHLPALTRGEGVLECDFAVDRYQRVGGEVPTRPRTDNNPLDRKEYLLHVTRRL
;
A
#
# COMPACT_ATOMS: atom_id res chain seq x y z
N VAL A 1 5.70 9.74 12.32
CA VAL A 1 5.66 9.15 10.96
C VAL A 1 4.24 8.82 10.52
N LEU A 2 3.46 8.05 11.30
CA LEU A 2 2.09 7.64 10.96
C LEU A 2 1.16 8.80 10.53
N ALA A 3 1.12 9.90 11.28
CA ALA A 3 0.32 11.07 10.93
C ALA A 3 0.69 11.68 9.55
N ARG A 4 1.97 11.62 9.16
CA ARG A 4 2.43 12.09 7.83
C ARG A 4 1.90 11.21 6.69
N LEU A 5 1.66 9.93 6.97
CA LEU A 5 1.03 8.98 6.05
C LEU A 5 -0.50 9.07 6.06
N ARG A 6 -1.06 10.07 6.76
CA ARG A 6 -2.50 10.23 6.99
C ARG A 6 -3.13 9.03 7.70
N ALA A 7 -2.34 8.31 8.50
CA ALA A 7 -2.88 7.29 9.38
C ALA A 7 -3.55 7.93 10.60
N PHE A 8 -4.65 7.35 11.02
CA PHE A 8 -5.39 7.69 12.24
C PHE A 8 -5.31 6.54 13.22
N VAL A 9 -4.85 6.81 14.44
CA VAL A 9 -4.76 5.80 15.52
C VAL A 9 -6.07 5.82 16.31
N GLN A 10 -6.68 4.66 16.46
CA GLN A 10 -7.90 4.46 17.24
C GLN A 10 -7.55 4.05 18.67
N THR A 11 -6.72 3.01 18.82
CA THR A 11 -6.32 2.48 20.12
C THR A 11 -4.81 2.35 20.20
N GLN A 12 -4.29 2.50 21.41
CA GLN A 12 -2.92 2.19 21.75
C GLN A 12 -2.92 1.39 23.05
N GLU A 13 -2.34 0.20 23.02
CA GLU A 13 -2.34 -0.71 24.17
C GLU A 13 -0.92 -1.24 24.39
N MET A 14 -0.47 -1.22 25.64
CA MET A 14 0.77 -1.88 26.04
C MET A 14 0.50 -3.37 26.25
N ARG A 15 1.21 -4.24 25.53
CA ARG A 15 1.15 -5.70 25.69
C ARG A 15 2.52 -6.24 26.09
N GLY A 16 2.70 -6.45 27.39
CA GLY A 16 3.99 -6.87 27.93
C GLY A 16 5.05 -5.80 27.69
N SER A 17 6.04 -6.10 26.86
CA SER A 17 7.13 -5.19 26.49
C SER A 17 6.92 -4.47 25.15
N SER A 18 5.78 -4.68 24.47
CA SER A 18 5.46 -4.05 23.19
C SER A 18 4.23 -3.16 23.28
N TYR A 19 4.04 -2.31 22.27
CA TYR A 19 2.82 -1.54 22.07
C TYR A 19 2.11 -2.00 20.80
N VAL A 20 0.81 -2.23 20.91
CA VAL A 20 -0.08 -2.46 19.76
C VAL A 20 -0.76 -1.13 19.45
N LEU A 21 -0.66 -0.72 18.19
CA LEU A 21 -1.35 0.44 17.64
C LEU A 21 -2.38 -0.05 16.63
N GLU A 22 -3.65 0.20 16.91
CA GLU A 22 -4.72 -0.11 15.95
C GLU A 22 -5.24 1.20 15.36
N GLY A 23 -5.57 1.17 14.08
CA GLY A 23 -5.98 2.36 13.37
C GLY A 23 -6.21 2.13 11.90
N GLU A 24 -6.48 3.22 11.20
CA GLU A 24 -6.71 3.24 9.77
C GLU A 24 -5.57 3.99 9.07
N VAL A 25 -5.16 3.49 7.91
CA VAL A 25 -4.21 4.17 7.02
C VAL A 25 -4.72 4.06 5.59
N PRO A 26 -4.60 5.11 4.74
CA PRO A 26 -4.95 4.99 3.34
C PRO A 26 -4.19 3.84 2.68
N ALA A 27 -4.89 2.96 1.96
CA ALA A 27 -4.29 1.79 1.29
C ALA A 27 -3.09 2.17 0.41
N ALA A 28 -3.15 3.33 -0.27
CA ALA A 28 -2.06 3.85 -1.09
C ALA A 28 -0.76 4.18 -0.31
N ARG A 29 -0.82 4.29 1.02
CA ARG A 29 0.33 4.60 1.91
C ARG A 29 0.83 3.39 2.68
N VAL A 30 0.16 2.23 2.59
CA VAL A 30 0.56 0.99 3.28
C VAL A 30 1.95 0.55 2.86
N HIS A 31 2.26 0.61 1.56
CA HIS A 31 3.58 0.21 1.06
C HIS A 31 4.70 1.11 1.58
N GLU A 32 4.47 2.43 1.64
CA GLU A 32 5.42 3.40 2.22
C GLU A 32 5.63 3.13 3.72
N LEU A 33 4.56 2.83 4.47
CA LEU A 33 4.66 2.45 5.88
C LEU A 33 5.49 1.17 6.06
N GLN A 34 5.23 0.15 5.26
CA GLN A 34 5.96 -1.13 5.30
C GLN A 34 7.46 -0.94 5.07
N GLN A 35 7.86 -0.06 4.14
CA GLN A 35 9.27 0.26 3.89
C GLN A 35 9.94 0.98 5.07
N HIS A 36 9.20 1.83 5.80
CA HIS A 36 9.73 2.55 6.96
C HIS A 36 9.74 1.71 8.25
N LEU A 37 8.89 0.69 8.36
CA LEU A 37 8.68 -0.08 9.59
C LEU A 37 9.97 -0.68 10.18
N PRO A 38 10.88 -1.30 9.40
CA PRO A 38 12.09 -1.89 9.96
C PRO A 38 12.99 -0.85 10.64
N ALA A 39 13.18 0.32 10.02
CA ALA A 39 14.01 1.38 10.58
C ALA A 39 13.39 1.98 11.85
N LEU A 40 12.06 2.07 11.92
CA LEU A 40 11.34 2.64 13.07
C LEU A 40 11.28 1.69 14.27
N THR A 41 11.35 0.38 14.02
CA THR A 41 11.14 -0.65 15.04
C THR A 41 12.37 -1.52 15.27
N ARG A 42 13.54 -1.11 14.74
CA ARG A 42 14.79 -1.89 14.76
C ARG A 42 14.64 -3.30 14.17
N GLY A 43 13.67 -3.47 13.27
CA GLY A 43 13.38 -4.74 12.59
C GLY A 43 12.42 -5.67 13.34
N GLU A 44 11.93 -5.32 14.53
CA GLU A 44 11.07 -6.20 15.34
C GLU A 44 9.57 -5.96 15.14
N GLY A 45 9.19 -4.81 14.58
CA GLY A 45 7.79 -4.44 14.41
C GLY A 45 7.07 -5.27 13.36
N VAL A 46 5.82 -5.62 13.68
CA VAL A 46 4.90 -6.33 12.77
C VAL A 46 3.80 -5.37 12.34
N LEU A 47 3.42 -5.45 11.08
CA LEU A 47 2.28 -4.71 10.51
C LEU A 47 1.28 -5.71 9.94
N GLU A 48 0.07 -5.68 10.49
CA GLU A 48 -1.09 -6.37 9.94
C GLU A 48 -2.01 -5.34 9.30
N CYS A 49 -2.56 -5.66 8.14
CA CYS A 49 -3.46 -4.77 7.41
C CYS A 49 -4.60 -5.59 6.81
N ASP A 50 -5.81 -5.11 7.00
CA ASP A 50 -7.02 -5.59 6.34
C ASP A 50 -7.65 -4.44 5.54
N PHE A 51 -8.38 -4.77 4.48
CA PHE A 51 -9.11 -3.79 3.69
C PHE A 51 -10.61 -3.86 4.02
N ALA A 52 -11.08 -2.88 4.78
CA ALA A 52 -12.49 -2.76 5.10
C ALA A 52 -13.34 -2.48 3.84
N VAL A 53 -14.28 -3.37 3.55
CA VAL A 53 -15.09 -3.40 2.32
C VAL A 53 -15.95 -2.15 2.13
N ASP A 54 -16.34 -1.49 3.22
CA ASP A 54 -17.18 -0.29 3.26
C ASP A 54 -16.37 1.03 3.32
N ARG A 55 -15.04 0.97 3.26
CA ARG A 55 -14.14 2.11 3.49
C ARG A 55 -13.48 2.66 2.22
N TYR A 56 -14.30 2.98 1.22
CA TYR A 56 -13.84 3.77 0.09
C TYR A 56 -13.86 5.27 0.40
N GLN A 57 -12.75 5.93 0.14
CA GLN A 57 -12.63 7.38 0.25
C GLN A 57 -12.38 8.01 -1.11
N ARG A 58 -12.84 9.25 -1.29
CA ARG A 58 -12.53 10.01 -2.51
C ARG A 58 -11.02 10.24 -2.60
N VAL A 59 -10.46 9.97 -3.77
CA VAL A 59 -9.08 10.34 -4.08
C VAL A 59 -9.01 11.85 -4.14
N GLY A 60 -8.21 12.46 -3.26
CA GLY A 60 -7.87 13.87 -3.32
C GLY A 60 -6.60 14.07 -4.15
N GLY A 61 -6.65 15.00 -5.11
CA GLY A 61 -5.53 15.32 -6.00
C GLY A 61 -5.60 14.55 -7.33
N GLU A 62 -4.44 14.29 -7.92
CA GLU A 62 -4.33 13.56 -9.19
C GLU A 62 -4.75 12.09 -9.02
N VAL A 63 -5.51 11.58 -9.98
CA VAL A 63 -5.93 10.18 -10.00
C VAL A 63 -4.69 9.30 -10.15
N PRO A 64 -4.47 8.33 -9.25
CA PRO A 64 -3.32 7.45 -9.37
C PRO A 64 -3.41 6.64 -10.66
N THR A 65 -2.33 6.67 -11.44
CA THR A 65 -2.15 5.79 -12.58
C THR A 65 -1.21 4.67 -12.19
N ARG A 66 -1.49 3.45 -12.68
CA ARG A 66 -0.59 2.31 -12.54
C ARG A 66 -0.19 1.87 -13.95
N PRO A 67 1.11 1.80 -14.26
CA PRO A 67 1.55 1.19 -15.50
C PRO A 67 0.99 -0.23 -15.62
N ARG A 68 0.65 -0.62 -16.85
CA ARG A 68 0.31 -2.02 -17.13
C ARG A 68 1.54 -2.88 -16.85
N THR A 69 1.32 -4.03 -16.22
CA THR A 69 2.37 -5.02 -15.96
C THR A 69 2.31 -6.20 -16.92
N ASP A 70 1.36 -6.18 -17.85
CA ASP A 70 1.14 -7.21 -18.85
C ASP A 70 1.34 -6.65 -20.26
N ASN A 71 1.37 -7.56 -21.25
CA ASN A 71 1.27 -7.18 -22.65
C ASN A 71 -0.16 -6.70 -22.88
N ASN A 72 -0.32 -5.44 -23.27
CA ASN A 72 -1.62 -4.81 -23.43
C ASN A 72 -2.41 -5.43 -24.60
N PRO A 73 -3.44 -6.26 -24.37
CA PRO A 73 -4.19 -6.87 -25.47
C PRO A 73 -5.07 -5.87 -26.22
N LEU A 74 -5.25 -4.66 -25.68
CA LEU A 74 -6.04 -3.59 -26.30
C LEU A 74 -5.27 -2.88 -27.42
N ASP A 75 -3.94 -2.97 -27.46
CA ASP A 75 -3.14 -2.62 -28.64
C ASP A 75 -2.70 -3.92 -29.34
N ARG A 76 -3.46 -4.33 -30.36
CA ARG A 76 -3.20 -5.57 -31.09
C ARG A 76 -1.79 -5.63 -31.69
N LYS A 77 -1.24 -4.52 -32.18
CA LYS A 77 0.04 -4.51 -32.89
C LYS A 77 1.19 -4.71 -31.89
N GLU A 78 1.17 -3.94 -30.81
CA GLU A 78 2.14 -4.04 -29.73
C GLU A 78 2.07 -5.41 -29.02
N TYR A 79 0.86 -5.88 -28.74
CA TYR A 79 0.63 -7.19 -28.12
C TYR A 79 1.25 -8.34 -28.93
N LEU A 80 1.04 -8.34 -30.25
CA LEU A 80 1.59 -9.39 -31.11
C LEU A 80 3.12 -9.34 -31.18
N LEU A 81 3.75 -8.16 -31.13
CA LEU A 81 5.22 -8.07 -31.07
C LEU A 81 5.77 -8.74 -29.81
N HIS A 82 5.18 -8.46 -28.65
CA HIS A 82 5.61 -9.06 -27.38
C HIS A 82 5.30 -10.56 -27.28
N VAL A 83 4.11 -11.01 -27.69
CA VAL A 83 3.72 -12.42 -27.57
C VAL A 83 4.47 -13.32 -28.56
N THR A 84 4.79 -12.81 -29.76
CA THR A 84 5.56 -13.58 -30.75
C THR A 84 7.07 -13.51 -30.54
N ARG A 85 7.55 -12.89 -29.44
CA ARG A 85 8.97 -12.70 -29.10
C ARG A 85 9.79 -12.06 -30.24
N ARG A 86 9.17 -11.14 -30.97
CA ARG A 86 9.85 -10.35 -32.01
C ARG A 86 10.53 -9.10 -31.44
N LEU A 87 10.40 -8.90 -30.12
CA LEU A 87 11.09 -7.96 -29.25
C LEU A 87 11.36 -8.67 -27.91
#